data_AF-A0A0D9VAH4-F1
#
_entry.id   AF-A0A0D9VAH4-F1
#
_cell.length_a   1.000
_cell.length_b   1.000
_cell.length_c   1.000
_cell.angle_alpha   90.00
_cell.angle_beta   90.00
_cell.angle_gamma   90.00
#
_symmetry.space_group_name_H-M   'P 1'
#
loop_
_entity.id
_entity.type
_entity.pdbx_description
1 polymer ?
#
loop_
_entity_poly.entity_id
_entity_poly.type
_entity_poly.pdbx_seq_one_letter_code
_entity_poly.pdbx_strand_id
1 'polypeptide(L)'
;MMNDVTMMAAVGGRCRRREQYLGELRKVTRLAAGFNLVDLFPDSRIVRALAGAGGSLREARATHEKIHGIMDDMIQEHLKAMKRGGGDGDGEEEDLLGILRRLQRDGGLGITLTTEIISATVFDILAGGSDTTTITVMWAMSEIMRHPRVMQRAQLEVRQVTQGKNKVDEANIGGSLH
;
A
#
# COMPACT_ATOMS: atom_id res chain seq x y z
N MET A 1 -7.04 -7.10 -6.63
CA MET A 1 -6.03 -7.05 -7.69
C MET A 1 -4.96 -6.01 -7.39
N MET A 2 -5.18 -4.68 -7.47
CA MET A 2 -4.10 -3.72 -7.11
C MET A 2 -3.57 -3.90 -5.69
N ASN A 3 -4.48 -4.04 -4.72
CA ASN A 3 -4.10 -4.28 -3.32
C ASN A 3 -3.36 -5.61 -3.12
N ASP A 4 -3.48 -6.56 -4.04
CA ASP A 4 -2.74 -7.83 -3.96
C ASP A 4 -1.32 -7.65 -4.48
N VAL A 5 -1.13 -6.82 -5.53
CA VAL A 5 0.19 -6.49 -6.08
C VAL A 5 1.00 -5.65 -5.09
N THR A 6 0.38 -4.62 -4.47
CA THR A 6 1.07 -3.80 -3.45
C THR A 6 1.44 -4.63 -2.22
N MET A 7 0.56 -5.53 -1.77
CA MET A 7 0.85 -6.46 -0.67
C MET A 7 1.98 -7.45 -1.02
N MET A 8 2.01 -7.94 -2.27
CA MET A 8 3.07 -8.83 -2.73
C MET A 8 4.43 -8.12 -2.78
N ALA A 9 4.48 -6.92 -3.34
CA ALA A 9 5.72 -6.14 -3.42
C ALA A 9 6.22 -5.69 -2.03
N ALA A 10 5.32 -5.39 -1.11
CA ALA A 10 5.69 -4.85 0.20
C ALA A 10 6.07 -5.93 1.24
N VAL A 11 5.43 -7.10 1.20
CA VAL A 11 5.51 -8.13 2.27
C VAL A 11 5.73 -9.55 1.72
N GLY A 12 5.85 -9.72 0.39
CA GLY A 12 6.14 -11.00 -0.27
C GLY A 12 5.00 -12.02 -0.19
N GLY A 13 3.79 -11.59 0.19
CA GLY A 13 2.71 -12.52 0.50
C GLY A 13 1.32 -11.89 0.55
N ARG A 14 0.30 -12.76 0.66
CA ARG A 14 -1.09 -12.31 0.84
C ARG A 14 -1.37 -12.08 2.32
N CYS A 15 -1.90 -10.90 2.67
CA CYS A 15 -2.36 -10.62 4.04
C CYS A 15 -3.57 -11.49 4.40
N ARG A 16 -3.45 -12.34 5.42
CA ARG A 16 -4.55 -13.20 5.92
C ARG A 16 -5.78 -12.40 6.37
N ARG A 17 -5.55 -11.20 6.90
CA ARG A 17 -6.59 -10.26 7.40
C ARG A 17 -6.94 -9.17 6.38
N ARG A 18 -6.79 -9.44 5.07
CA ARG A 18 -6.93 -8.43 3.99
C ARG A 18 -8.20 -7.61 4.06
N GLU A 19 -9.37 -8.23 4.21
CA GLU A 19 -10.64 -7.49 4.23
C GLU A 19 -10.73 -6.53 5.43
N GLN A 20 -10.22 -6.98 6.58
CA GLN A 20 -10.15 -6.17 7.78
C GLN A 20 -9.18 -5.00 7.60
N TYR A 21 -8.01 -5.25 7.01
CA TYR A 21 -7.04 -4.22 6.65
C TYR A 21 -7.67 -3.17 5.74
N LEU A 22 -8.31 -3.58 4.65
CA LEU A 22 -8.96 -2.66 3.71
C LEU A 22 -10.16 -1.91 4.32
N GLY A 23 -10.84 -2.53 5.28
CA GLY A 23 -11.91 -1.90 6.04
C GLY A 23 -11.38 -0.79 6.96
N GLU A 24 -10.29 -1.04 7.67
CA GLU A 24 -9.66 -0.03 8.55
C GLU A 24 -8.90 1.03 7.74
N LEU A 25 -8.26 0.68 6.61
CA LEU A 25 -7.63 1.63 5.69
C LEU A 25 -8.65 2.66 5.17
N ARG A 26 -9.83 2.21 4.76
CA ARG A 26 -10.93 3.12 4.35
C ARG A 26 -11.34 4.08 5.47
N LYS A 27 -11.32 3.64 6.73
CA LYS A 27 -11.60 4.53 7.88
C LYS A 27 -10.48 5.54 8.08
N VAL A 28 -9.22 5.12 7.95
CA VAL A 28 -8.08 6.05 7.97
C VAL A 28 -8.23 7.09 6.87
N THR A 29 -8.45 6.69 5.62
CA THR A 29 -8.63 7.63 4.51
C THR A 29 -9.78 8.60 4.78
N ARG A 30 -10.92 8.12 5.32
CA ARG A 30 -12.06 8.96 5.68
C ARG A 30 -11.73 9.95 6.80
N LEU A 31 -11.03 9.50 7.84
CA LEU A 31 -10.65 10.35 8.99
C LEU A 31 -9.59 11.37 8.58
N ALA A 32 -8.62 10.98 7.76
CA ALA A 32 -7.54 11.84 7.26
C ALA A 32 -8.04 12.86 6.21
N ALA A 33 -9.00 12.49 5.37
CA ALA A 33 -9.63 13.39 4.39
C ALA A 33 -10.75 14.25 4.99
N GLY A 34 -11.19 13.95 6.22
CA GLY A 34 -12.27 14.66 6.89
C GLY A 34 -11.85 16.02 7.42
N PHE A 35 -12.78 16.97 7.47
CA PHE A 35 -12.55 18.23 8.16
C PHE A 35 -12.45 18.01 9.67
N ASN A 36 -11.26 18.14 10.22
CA ASN A 36 -11.03 18.06 11.65
C ASN A 36 -10.73 19.45 12.23
N LEU A 37 -11.63 19.97 13.05
CA LEU A 37 -11.46 21.28 13.70
C LEU A 37 -10.22 21.32 14.58
N VAL A 38 -9.78 20.18 15.11
CA VAL A 38 -8.55 20.08 15.93
C VAL A 38 -7.30 20.42 15.09
N ASP A 39 -7.33 20.11 13.79
CA ASP A 39 -6.21 20.39 12.88
C ASP A 39 -6.15 21.88 12.48
N LEU A 40 -7.31 22.56 12.50
CA LEU A 40 -7.42 24.00 12.22
C LEU A 40 -7.19 24.87 13.48
N PHE A 41 -7.58 24.38 14.66
CA PHE A 41 -7.55 25.13 15.92
C PHE A 41 -6.95 24.27 17.06
N PRO A 42 -5.66 23.90 16.98
CA PRO A 42 -5.03 22.98 17.93
C PRO A 42 -5.07 23.49 19.38
N ASP A 43 -4.97 24.80 19.58
CA ASP A 43 -4.92 25.41 20.91
C ASP A 43 -6.30 25.53 21.59
N SER A 44 -7.40 25.41 20.83
CA SER A 44 -8.75 25.59 21.39
C SER A 44 -9.16 24.38 22.24
N ARG A 45 -9.28 24.61 23.56
CA ARG A 45 -9.75 23.60 24.52
C ARG A 45 -11.19 23.14 24.24
N ILE A 46 -12.03 24.02 23.70
CA ILE A 46 -13.43 23.73 23.35
C ILE A 46 -13.47 22.77 22.15
N VAL A 47 -12.65 23.02 21.14
CA VAL A 47 -12.55 22.16 19.95
C VAL A 47 -12.02 20.78 20.32
N ARG A 48 -10.99 20.68 21.17
CA ARG A 48 -10.52 19.39 21.70
C ARG A 48 -11.58 18.65 22.52
N ALA A 49 -12.34 19.37 23.34
CA ALA A 49 -13.43 18.78 24.12
C ALA A 49 -14.56 18.27 23.21
N LEU A 50 -14.95 19.03 22.18
CA LEU A 50 -15.96 18.62 21.20
C LEU A 50 -15.50 17.47 20.31
N ALA A 51 -14.24 17.45 19.88
CA ALA A 51 -13.67 16.32 19.13
C ALA A 51 -13.55 15.06 19.98
N GLY A 52 -13.25 15.21 21.28
CA GLY A 52 -13.26 14.13 22.26
C GLY A 52 -14.66 13.60 22.54
N ALA A 53 -15.64 14.49 22.73
CA ALA A 53 -17.05 14.14 22.96
C ALA A 53 -17.74 13.59 21.71
N GLY A 54 -17.39 14.10 20.53
CA GLY A 54 -17.91 13.68 19.23
C GLY A 54 -17.34 12.34 18.73
N GLY A 55 -16.49 11.68 19.52
CA GLY A 55 -16.02 10.33 19.24
C GLY A 55 -14.96 10.19 18.14
N SER A 56 -14.72 11.23 17.33
CA SER A 56 -13.75 11.19 16.22
C SER A 56 -12.32 10.84 16.68
N LEU A 57 -11.84 11.44 17.78
CA LEU A 57 -10.52 11.11 18.35
C LEU A 57 -10.46 9.66 18.86
N ARG A 58 -11.57 9.15 19.38
CA ARG A 58 -11.66 7.78 19.88
C ARG A 58 -11.70 6.78 18.73
N GLU A 59 -12.41 7.11 17.65
CA GLU A 59 -12.46 6.32 16.42
C GLU A 59 -11.08 6.26 15.76
N ALA A 60 -10.38 7.41 15.65
CA ALA A 60 -9.02 7.47 15.11
C ALA A 60 -8.04 6.59 15.90
N ARG A 61 -8.08 6.66 17.24
CA ARG A 61 -7.24 5.78 18.10
C ARG A 61 -7.59 4.31 17.91
N ALA A 62 -8.87 3.96 17.90
CA ALA A 62 -9.29 2.57 17.72
C ALA A 62 -8.91 2.01 16.34
N THR A 63 -8.99 2.83 15.28
CA THR A 63 -8.55 2.43 13.95
C THR A 63 -7.02 2.32 13.87
N HIS A 64 -6.28 3.24 14.51
CA HIS A 64 -4.83 3.15 14.60
C HIS A 64 -4.37 1.87 15.32
N GLU A 65 -4.95 1.54 16.47
CA GLU A 65 -4.63 0.30 17.20
C GLU A 65 -4.89 -0.96 16.37
N LYS A 66 -6.00 -0.99 15.62
CA LYS A 66 -6.31 -2.14 14.76
C LYS A 66 -5.35 -2.27 13.59
N ILE A 67 -4.98 -1.17 12.94
CA ILE A 67 -4.00 -1.18 11.85
C ILE A 67 -2.65 -1.61 12.38
N HIS A 68 -2.22 -1.05 13.51
CA HIS A 68 -0.97 -1.42 14.15
C HIS A 68 -0.92 -2.92 14.45
N GLY A 69 -1.97 -3.49 15.07
CA GLY A 69 -2.02 -4.93 15.32
C GLY A 69 -2.06 -5.79 14.05
N ILE A 70 -2.70 -5.31 12.97
CA ILE A 70 -2.67 -6.00 11.66
C ILE A 70 -1.27 -5.97 11.04
N MET A 71 -0.57 -4.84 11.13
CA MET A 71 0.80 -4.69 10.62
C MET A 71 1.78 -5.55 11.42
N ASP A 72 1.65 -5.59 12.74
CA ASP A 72 2.45 -6.46 13.60
C ASP A 72 2.26 -7.94 13.23
N ASP A 73 1.01 -8.39 13.07
CA ASP A 73 0.71 -9.75 12.62
C ASP A 73 1.39 -10.07 11.28
N MET A 74 1.30 -9.16 10.29
CA MET A 74 1.92 -9.33 8.98
C MET A 74 3.44 -9.44 9.08
N ILE A 75 4.09 -8.56 9.84
CA ILE A 75 5.54 -8.58 10.05
C ILE A 75 5.95 -9.89 10.73
N GLN A 76 5.22 -10.34 11.76
CA GLN A 76 5.52 -11.58 12.46
C GLN A 76 5.33 -12.82 11.58
N GLU A 77 4.33 -12.83 10.70
CA GLU A 77 4.13 -13.89 9.71
C GLU A 77 5.29 -13.95 8.71
N HIS A 78 5.71 -12.80 8.16
CA HIS A 78 6.86 -12.71 7.28
C HIS A 78 8.16 -13.18 7.97
N LEU A 79 8.39 -12.78 9.23
CA LEU A 79 9.53 -13.26 10.03
C LEU A 79 9.53 -14.79 10.22
N LYS A 80 8.34 -15.39 10.44
CA LYS A 80 8.20 -16.85 10.56
C LYS A 80 8.48 -17.54 9.24
N ALA A 81 8.06 -16.97 8.11
CA ALA A 81 8.35 -17.49 6.78
C ALA A 81 9.86 -17.47 6.50
N MET A 82 10.53 -16.34 6.74
CA MET A 82 11.98 -16.19 6.56
C MET A 82 12.79 -17.17 7.41
N LYS A 83 12.40 -17.40 8.67
CA LYS A 83 13.05 -18.38 9.57
C LYS A 83 12.85 -19.83 9.15
N ARG A 84 11.73 -20.16 8.50
CA ARG A 84 11.42 -21.51 8.01
C ARG A 84 12.08 -21.80 6.65
N GLY A 85 12.35 -20.76 5.86
CA GLY A 85 12.95 -20.85 4.52
C GLY A 85 14.45 -21.14 4.51
N GLY A 86 15.15 -21.02 5.64
CA GLY A 86 16.51 -21.54 5.81
C GLY A 86 17.53 -21.06 4.77
N GLY A 87 17.98 -19.81 4.88
CA GLY A 87 19.27 -19.37 4.32
C GLY A 87 19.20 -18.19 3.37
N ASP A 88 20.30 -17.44 3.32
CA ASP A 88 20.67 -16.44 2.32
C ASP A 88 20.60 -17.00 0.89
N GLY A 89 19.39 -17.17 0.37
CA GLY A 89 19.14 -17.48 -1.03
C GLY A 89 19.14 -16.20 -1.84
N ASP A 90 20.27 -15.91 -2.48
CA ASP A 90 20.55 -14.85 -3.46
C ASP A 90 19.68 -14.94 -4.74
N GLY A 91 18.36 -15.17 -4.59
CA GLY A 91 17.46 -15.47 -5.71
C GLY A 91 15.97 -15.43 -5.42
N GLU A 92 15.51 -15.16 -4.19
CA GLU A 92 14.14 -14.69 -3.97
C GLU A 92 14.08 -13.18 -4.21
N GLU A 93 13.10 -12.73 -4.99
CA GLU A 93 12.81 -11.31 -5.22
C GLU A 93 12.63 -10.64 -3.85
N GLU A 94 13.64 -9.87 -3.42
CA GLU A 94 13.70 -9.32 -2.06
C GLU A 94 12.56 -8.30 -1.89
N ASP A 95 11.54 -8.67 -1.10
CA ASP A 95 10.44 -7.75 -0.81
C ASP A 95 10.93 -6.59 0.09
N LEU A 96 10.16 -5.50 0.08
CA LEU A 96 10.50 -4.29 0.83
C LEU A 96 10.74 -4.57 2.33
N LEU A 97 9.94 -5.43 2.94
CA LEU A 97 10.08 -5.77 4.35
C LEU A 97 11.41 -6.48 4.60
N GLY A 98 11.80 -7.42 3.74
CA GLY A 98 13.11 -8.07 3.75
C GLY A 98 14.25 -7.05 3.70
N ILE A 99 14.19 -6.11 2.76
CA ILE A 99 15.20 -5.05 2.59
C ILE A 99 15.31 -4.19 3.85
N LEU A 100 14.18 -3.69 4.37
CA LEU A 100 14.15 -2.86 5.58
C LEU A 100 14.69 -3.61 6.81
N ARG A 101 14.46 -4.93 6.90
CA ARG A 101 14.99 -5.77 7.96
C ARG A 101 16.49 -6.00 7.83
N ARG A 102 17.01 -6.20 6.61
CA ARG A 102 18.46 -6.27 6.35
C ARG A 102 19.12 -4.98 6.80
N LEU A 103 18.55 -3.84 6.42
CA LEU A 103 19.03 -2.51 6.79
C LEU A 103 18.98 -2.24 8.30
N GLN A 104 17.99 -2.78 9.01
CA GLN A 104 17.95 -2.73 10.47
C GLN A 104 19.09 -3.54 11.11
N ARG A 105 19.44 -4.71 10.55
CA ARG A 105 20.48 -5.61 11.07
C ARG A 105 21.88 -5.09 10.77
N ASP A 106 22.11 -4.71 9.52
CA ASP A 106 23.44 -4.36 9.00
C ASP A 106 23.77 -2.89 9.24
N GLY A 107 22.76 -2.08 9.58
CA GLY A 107 22.88 -0.64 9.72
C GLY A 107 23.10 0.05 8.37
N GLY A 108 23.62 1.28 8.39
CA GLY A 108 24.00 2.02 7.17
C GLY A 108 23.18 3.28 6.86
N LEU A 109 22.05 3.51 7.56
CA LEU A 109 21.25 4.73 7.39
C LEU A 109 21.65 5.90 8.30
N GLY A 110 22.61 5.69 9.21
CA GLY A 110 22.95 6.69 10.25
C GLY A 110 21.83 6.93 11.29
N ILE A 111 20.72 6.18 11.20
CA ILE A 111 19.59 6.18 12.13
C ILE A 111 19.30 4.77 12.61
N THR A 112 18.80 4.64 13.85
CA THR A 112 18.32 3.36 14.37
C THR A 112 16.93 3.08 13.79
N LEU A 113 16.87 2.17 12.83
CA LEU A 113 15.61 1.75 12.23
C LEU A 113 14.84 0.88 13.24
N THR A 114 13.82 1.41 13.92
CA THR A 114 13.01 0.64 14.88
C THR A 114 11.95 -0.20 14.16
N THR A 115 11.43 -1.25 14.81
CA THR A 115 10.33 -2.05 14.26
C THR A 115 9.08 -1.19 13.99
N GLU A 116 8.85 -0.16 14.81
CA GLU A 116 7.76 0.80 14.62
C GLU A 116 7.94 1.61 13.34
N ILE A 117 9.16 2.10 13.05
CA ILE A 117 9.45 2.83 11.82
C ILE A 117 9.28 1.92 10.60
N ILE A 118 9.73 0.66 10.67
CA ILE A 118 9.54 -0.32 9.59
C ILE A 118 8.05 -0.55 9.35
N SER A 119 7.29 -0.78 10.41
CA SER A 119 5.84 -1.01 10.35
C SER A 119 5.11 0.19 9.72
N ALA A 120 5.44 1.40 10.15
CA ALA A 120 4.89 2.63 9.58
C ALA A 120 5.25 2.79 8.09
N THR A 121 6.51 2.56 7.72
CA THR A 121 6.98 2.69 6.31
C THR A 121 6.25 1.73 5.38
N VAL A 122 6.11 0.46 5.78
CA VAL A 122 5.37 -0.54 5.00
C VAL A 122 3.90 -0.15 4.90
N PHE A 123 3.30 0.33 6.01
CA PHE A 123 1.92 0.80 6.00
C PHE A 123 1.71 1.96 5.03
N ASP A 124 2.58 2.97 5.04
CA ASP A 124 2.48 4.15 4.16
C ASP A 124 2.52 3.76 2.68
N ILE A 125 3.39 2.83 2.31
CA ILE A 125 3.50 2.32 0.94
C ILE A 125 2.24 1.54 0.54
N LEU A 126 1.74 0.67 1.43
CA LEU A 126 0.51 -0.07 1.19
C LEU A 126 -0.70 0.85 1.07
N ALA A 127 -0.82 1.84 1.95
CA ALA A 127 -1.92 2.81 1.98
C ALA A 127 -1.88 3.69 0.72
N GLY A 128 -0.74 4.32 0.45
CA GLY A 128 -0.55 5.22 -0.68
C GLY A 128 -0.69 4.51 -2.02
N GLY A 129 -0.12 3.31 -2.17
CA GLY A 129 -0.15 2.56 -3.43
C GLY A 129 -1.50 1.95 -3.77
N SER A 130 -2.34 1.64 -2.78
CA SER A 130 -3.61 0.93 -3.02
C SER A 130 -4.69 1.85 -3.61
N ASP A 131 -5.04 2.93 -2.91
CA ASP A 131 -6.17 3.78 -3.30
C ASP A 131 -5.85 4.60 -4.56
N THR A 132 -4.64 5.13 -4.67
CA THR A 132 -4.23 5.99 -5.81
C THR A 132 -4.20 5.23 -7.12
N THR A 133 -3.61 4.03 -7.15
CA THR A 133 -3.51 3.21 -8.37
C THR A 133 -4.88 2.67 -8.78
N THR A 134 -5.70 2.27 -7.82
CA THR A 134 -7.09 1.84 -8.07
C THR A 134 -7.90 2.95 -8.73
N ILE A 135 -7.87 4.16 -8.15
CA ILE A 135 -8.58 5.33 -8.69
C ILE A 135 -8.06 5.67 -10.09
N THR A 136 -6.73 5.67 -10.29
CA THR A 136 -6.11 5.99 -11.58
C THR A 136 -6.54 5.04 -12.68
N VAL A 137 -6.52 3.73 -12.43
CA VAL A 137 -6.95 2.73 -13.43
C VAL A 137 -8.45 2.80 -13.67
N MET A 138 -9.26 3.05 -12.65
CA MET A 138 -10.70 3.27 -12.82
C MET A 138 -10.98 4.45 -13.74
N TRP A 139 -10.31 5.58 -13.54
CA TRP A 139 -10.45 6.76 -14.40
C TRP A 139 -9.93 6.50 -15.82
N ALA A 140 -8.76 5.88 -15.95
CA ALA A 140 -8.20 5.53 -17.25
C ALA A 140 -9.16 4.64 -18.05
N MET A 141 -9.69 3.59 -17.44
CA MET A 141 -10.68 2.71 -18.08
C MET A 141 -11.97 3.45 -18.42
N SER A 142 -12.48 4.29 -17.52
CA SER A 142 -13.68 5.11 -17.76
C SER A 142 -13.49 6.01 -18.98
N GLU A 143 -12.34 6.68 -19.07
CA GLU A 143 -12.03 7.64 -20.13
C GLU A 143 -11.84 6.94 -21.48
N ILE A 144 -11.13 5.80 -21.50
CA ILE A 144 -10.93 5.00 -22.71
C ILE A 144 -12.28 4.44 -23.21
N MET A 145 -13.15 3.95 -22.32
CA MET A 145 -14.47 3.45 -22.70
C MET A 145 -15.40 4.53 -23.26
N ARG A 146 -15.26 5.78 -22.80
CA ARG A 146 -16.03 6.93 -23.32
C ARG A 146 -15.57 7.40 -24.69
N HIS A 147 -14.36 7.00 -25.12
CA HIS A 147 -13.76 7.42 -26.39
C HIS A 147 -13.45 6.21 -27.30
N PRO A 148 -14.40 5.74 -28.13
CA PRO A 148 -14.24 4.52 -28.93
C PRO A 148 -13.01 4.51 -29.85
N ARG A 149 -12.60 5.67 -30.36
CA ARG A 149 -11.39 5.81 -31.19
C ARG A 149 -10.10 5.53 -30.38
N VAL A 150 -10.05 6.00 -29.13
CA VAL A 150 -8.92 5.76 -28.22
C VAL A 150 -8.89 4.30 -27.80
N MET A 151 -10.04 3.71 -27.47
CA MET A 151 -10.16 2.28 -27.16
C MET A 151 -9.65 1.40 -28.31
N GLN A 152 -10.04 1.69 -29.56
CA GLN A 152 -9.58 0.93 -30.72
C GLN A 152 -8.06 1.03 -30.90
N ARG A 153 -7.49 2.23 -30.74
CA ARG A 153 -6.04 2.42 -30.82
C ARG A 153 -5.29 1.66 -29.73
N ALA A 154 -5.71 1.80 -28.47
CA ALA A 154 -5.08 1.10 -27.34
C ALA A 154 -5.11 -0.42 -27.52
N GLN A 155 -6.22 -0.98 -28.00
CA GLN A 155 -6.32 -2.43 -28.27
C GLN A 155 -5.41 -2.87 -29.43
N LEU A 156 -5.25 -2.04 -30.46
CA LEU A 156 -4.34 -2.32 -31.58
C LEU A 156 -2.88 -2.28 -31.13
N GLU A 157 -2.48 -1.26 -30.36
CA GLU A 157 -1.13 -1.14 -29.81
C GLU A 157 -0.77 -2.34 -28.93
N VAL A 158 -1.66 -2.72 -28.01
CA VAL A 158 -1.45 -3.91 -27.16
C VAL A 158 -1.28 -5.17 -28.01
N ARG A 159 -2.11 -5.39 -29.05
CA ARG A 159 -2.00 -6.56 -29.93
C ARG A 159 -0.71 -6.58 -30.75
N GLN A 160 -0.23 -5.41 -31.17
CA GLN A 160 1.02 -5.28 -31.92
C GLN A 160 2.22 -5.60 -31.02
N VAL A 161 2.28 -5.03 -29.82
CA VAL A 161 3.38 -5.23 -28.87
C VAL A 161 3.42 -6.68 -28.38
N THR A 162 2.26 -7.30 -28.10
CA THR A 162 2.23 -8.68 -27.63
C THR A 162 2.40 -9.72 -28.73
N GLN A 163 2.30 -9.32 -30.01
CA GLN A 163 2.31 -10.24 -31.16
C GLN A 163 1.33 -11.42 -30.99
N GLY A 164 0.19 -11.20 -30.33
CA GLY A 164 -0.80 -12.24 -30.04
C GLY A 164 -0.55 -13.07 -28.79
N LYS A 165 0.45 -12.75 -27.97
CA LYS A 165 0.63 -13.35 -26.64
C LYS A 165 -0.44 -12.83 -25.67
N ASN A 166 -0.93 -13.74 -24.82
CA ASN A 166 -1.95 -13.43 -23.80
C ASN A 166 -1.38 -12.74 -22.54
N LYS A 167 -0.07 -12.53 -22.47
CA LYS A 167 0.61 -11.92 -21.32
C LYS A 167 1.56 -10.82 -21.81
N VAL A 168 1.48 -9.66 -21.16
CA VAL A 168 2.42 -8.55 -21.34
C VAL A 168 3.45 -8.65 -20.22
N ASP A 169 4.73 -8.75 -20.57
CA ASP A 169 5.82 -8.56 -19.61
C ASP A 169 6.26 -7.10 -19.59
N GLU A 170 6.64 -6.58 -18.42
CA GLU A 170 7.03 -5.18 -18.23
C GLU A 170 8.21 -4.76 -19.12
N ALA A 171 9.11 -5.69 -19.43
CA ALA A 171 10.22 -5.47 -20.37
C ALA A 171 9.77 -5.06 -21.78
N ASN A 172 8.54 -5.41 -22.20
CA ASN A 172 8.01 -5.04 -23.52
C ASN A 172 7.52 -3.58 -23.57
N ILE A 173 7.36 -2.91 -22.42
CA ILE A 173 6.81 -1.56 -22.31
C ILE A 173 7.89 -0.51 -22.65
N GLY A 174 9.16 -0.77 -22.35
CA GLY A 174 10.25 0.21 -22.46
C GLY A 174 10.83 0.43 -23.87
N GLY A 175 10.43 -0.34 -24.89
CA GLY A 175 11.10 -0.34 -26.21
C GLY A 175 10.23 -0.09 -27.44
N SER A 176 8.89 -0.10 -27.32
CA SER A 176 8.00 -0.18 -28.50
C SER A 176 6.80 0.77 -28.49
N LEU A 177 6.73 1.75 -27.59
CA LEU A 177 5.62 2.72 -27.56
C LEU A 177 6.04 4.04 -28.20
N HIS A 178 5.85 4.15 -29.52
CA HIS A 178 5.88 5.40 -30.29
C HIS A 178 4.74 5.44 -31.31
#